data_AF-A0A8J7PH33-F1
#
_entry.id   AF-A0A8J7PH33-F1
#
_cell.length_a   1.000
_cell.length_b   1.000
_cell.length_c   1.000
_cell.angle_alpha   90.00
_cell.angle_beta   90.00
_cell.angle_gamma   90.00
#
_symmetry.space_group_name_H-M   'P 1'
#
loop_
_entity.id
_entity.type
_entity.pdbx_description
1 polymer ?
#
loop_
_entity_poly.entity_id
_entity_poly.type
_entity_poly.pdbx_seq_one_letter_code
_entity_poly.pdbx_strand_id
1 'polypeptide(L)'
;MRTTYPSLAAILLAACLSGGYAATPAPPYAAPGPLREPTIFGAGVISAGDHESHIAFTPDGKEAYFVKNAPGFDFWTIFVSTWRDGHWTEPKLASFASGQYNDADPFITADGKHVGLRTSHRCRVG
;
A
#
# COMPACT_ATOMS: atom_id res chain seq x y z
N MET A 1 -70.01 -1.98 8.15
CA MET A 1 -68.76 -1.56 8.80
C MET A 1 -67.63 -2.45 8.28
N ARG A 2 -66.76 -1.91 7.42
CA ARG A 2 -65.50 -2.55 6.99
C ARG A 2 -64.38 -1.57 7.32
N THR A 3 -63.61 -1.86 8.35
CA THR A 3 -62.42 -1.13 8.75
C THR A 3 -61.28 -1.48 7.80
N THR A 4 -60.88 -0.53 6.96
CA THR A 4 -59.65 -0.58 6.16
C THR A 4 -58.48 -0.15 7.03
N TYR A 5 -57.53 -1.05 7.27
CA TYR A 5 -56.23 -0.72 7.84
C TYR A 5 -55.29 -0.32 6.69
N PRO A 6 -54.65 0.86 6.70
CA PRO A 6 -53.58 1.15 5.75
C PRO A 6 -52.35 0.30 6.11
N SER A 7 -51.76 -0.30 5.07
CA SER A 7 -50.56 -1.14 5.13
C SER A 7 -49.41 -0.47 5.90
N LEU A 8 -48.85 -1.19 6.87
CA LEU A 8 -47.62 -0.91 7.63
C LEU A 8 -46.33 -0.98 6.77
N ALA A 9 -46.40 -0.69 5.47
CA ALA A 9 -45.30 -0.93 4.52
C ALA A 9 -44.38 0.27 4.29
N ALA A 10 -44.55 1.41 4.98
CA ALA A 10 -43.94 2.67 4.56
C ALA A 10 -43.00 3.35 5.57
N ILE A 11 -42.51 2.66 6.61
CA ILE A 11 -41.55 3.27 7.54
C ILE A 11 -40.48 2.26 7.94
N LEU A 12 -39.42 2.16 7.11
CA LEU A 12 -38.05 2.04 7.60
C LEU A 12 -37.16 2.76 6.60
N LEU A 13 -37.02 4.05 6.92
CA LEU A 13 -36.20 5.07 6.32
C LEU A 13 -34.77 4.55 6.12
N ALA A 14 -34.20 4.85 4.95
CA ALA A 14 -32.82 4.60 4.59
C ALA A 14 -31.85 5.00 5.71
N ALA A 15 -31.26 4.01 6.38
CA ALA A 15 -30.19 4.21 7.33
C ALA A 15 -28.89 3.68 6.73
N CYS A 16 -27.90 4.56 6.66
CA CYS A 16 -26.48 4.30 6.40
C CYS A 16 -26.04 4.13 4.93
N LEU A 17 -26.31 5.13 4.09
CA LEU A 17 -25.44 5.42 2.91
C LEU A 17 -24.50 6.61 3.15
N SER A 18 -24.44 7.14 4.37
CA SER A 18 -23.47 8.16 4.79
C SER A 18 -22.16 7.55 5.31
N GLY A 19 -21.73 6.42 4.74
CA GLY A 19 -20.32 6.04 4.77
C GLY A 19 -19.56 6.92 3.79
N GLY A 20 -19.48 8.22 4.06
CA GLY A 20 -18.60 9.11 3.32
C GLY A 20 -17.18 8.60 3.52
N TYR A 21 -16.61 7.97 2.49
CA TYR A 21 -15.17 7.75 2.45
C TYR A 21 -14.56 9.15 2.42
N ALA A 22 -14.15 9.64 3.59
CA ALA A 22 -13.31 10.82 3.65
C ALA A 22 -12.09 10.50 2.78
N ALA A 23 -11.93 11.23 1.68
CA ALA A 23 -10.79 11.07 0.82
C ALA A 23 -9.55 11.31 1.69
N THR A 24 -8.69 10.30 1.81
CA THR A 24 -7.41 10.48 2.50
C THR A 24 -6.69 11.65 1.81
N PRO A 25 -6.21 12.66 2.57
CA PRO A 25 -5.49 13.76 1.96
C PRO A 25 -4.32 13.20 1.15
N ALA A 26 -4.10 13.78 -0.03
CA ALA A 26 -2.98 13.38 -0.87
C ALA A 26 -1.67 13.54 -0.09
N PRO A 27 -0.73 12.57 -0.18
CA PRO A 27 0.54 12.70 0.52
C PRO A 27 1.32 13.91 -0.01
N PRO A 28 2.22 14.49 0.79
CA PRO A 28 2.95 15.73 0.46
C PRO A 28 3.91 15.59 -0.74
N TYR A 29 4.21 14.36 -1.16
CA TYR A 29 5.01 14.05 -2.35
C TYR A 29 4.16 13.69 -3.57
N ALA A 30 2.82 13.75 -3.47
CA ALA A 30 1.95 13.52 -4.61
C ALA A 30 2.13 14.62 -5.66
N ALA A 31 2.07 14.23 -6.93
CA ALA A 31 1.98 15.21 -8.00
C ALA A 31 0.70 16.06 -7.82
N PRO A 32 0.74 17.37 -8.13
CA PRO A 32 -0.43 18.26 -7.99
C PRO A 32 -1.58 17.91 -8.97
N GLY A 33 -1.34 17.01 -9.91
CA GLY A 33 -2.32 16.50 -10.86
C GLY A 33 -1.73 15.37 -11.70
N PRO A 34 -2.47 14.89 -12.72
CA PRO A 34 -1.97 13.86 -13.64
C PRO A 34 -0.67 14.29 -14.32
N LEU A 35 0.33 13.42 -14.26
CA LEU A 35 1.61 13.62 -14.96
C LEU A 35 1.40 13.39 -16.47
N ARG A 36 2.09 14.17 -17.30
CA ARG A 36 2.04 14.05 -18.77
C ARG A 36 3.13 13.14 -19.33
N GLU A 37 4.12 12.84 -18.51
CA GLU A 37 5.27 12.00 -18.85
C GLU A 37 5.75 11.25 -17.60
N PRO A 38 6.46 10.12 -17.77
CA PRO A 38 7.08 9.42 -16.64
C PRO A 38 8.02 10.37 -15.88
N THR A 39 7.86 10.43 -14.55
CA THR A 39 8.69 11.26 -13.66
C THR A 39 9.34 10.36 -12.61
N ILE A 40 10.61 10.62 -12.30
CA ILE A 40 11.34 9.86 -11.28
C ILE A 40 10.73 10.11 -9.90
N PHE A 41 10.40 9.04 -9.19
CA PHE A 41 9.85 9.10 -7.85
C PHE A 41 10.96 8.90 -6.81
N GLY A 42 11.06 9.82 -5.84
CA GLY A 42 12.05 9.70 -4.75
C GLY A 42 13.49 9.56 -5.27
N ALA A 43 13.89 10.41 -6.22
CA ALA A 43 15.19 10.35 -6.88
C ALA A 43 16.37 10.23 -5.88
N GLY A 44 17.26 9.28 -6.12
CA GLY A 44 18.44 9.03 -5.30
C GLY A 44 18.17 8.29 -3.98
N VAL A 45 16.91 8.02 -3.63
CA VAL A 45 16.54 7.32 -2.39
C VAL A 45 15.68 6.10 -2.67
N ILE A 46 14.54 6.28 -3.35
CA ILE A 46 13.66 5.20 -3.81
C ILE A 46 14.12 4.72 -5.18
N SER A 47 14.27 5.64 -6.14
CA SER A 47 14.91 5.40 -7.42
C SER A 47 16.40 5.74 -7.30
N ALA A 48 17.18 4.80 -6.77
CA ALA A 48 18.60 5.00 -6.46
C ALA A 48 19.55 4.50 -7.55
N GLY A 49 19.02 3.93 -8.63
CA GLY A 49 19.79 3.31 -9.71
C GLY A 49 19.99 1.80 -9.54
N ASP A 50 19.35 1.22 -8.51
CA ASP A 50 19.21 -0.23 -8.39
C ASP A 50 18.03 -0.71 -9.26
N HIS A 51 17.63 -1.98 -9.08
CA HIS A 51 16.43 -2.52 -9.69
C HIS A 51 15.30 -2.56 -8.66
N GLU A 52 14.50 -1.48 -8.61
CA GLU A 52 13.36 -1.37 -7.69
C GLU A 52 12.00 -1.67 -8.37
N SER A 53 11.07 -2.30 -7.65
CA SER A 53 9.74 -2.65 -8.20
C SER A 53 8.68 -2.87 -7.10
N HIS A 54 7.42 -3.07 -7.52
CA HIS A 54 6.29 -3.47 -6.65
C HIS A 54 6.12 -2.59 -5.41
N ILE A 55 6.12 -1.25 -5.59
CA ILE A 55 5.96 -0.33 -4.47
C ILE A 55 4.54 -0.34 -3.90
N ALA A 56 4.42 -0.35 -2.57
CA ALA A 56 3.19 -0.22 -1.82
C ALA A 56 3.34 0.85 -0.73
N PHE A 57 2.30 1.66 -0.54
CA PHE A 57 2.29 2.76 0.42
C PHE A 57 1.34 2.47 1.58
N THR A 58 1.72 2.88 2.79
CA THR A 58 0.76 2.90 3.91
C THR A 58 -0.38 3.85 3.59
N PRO A 59 -1.60 3.64 4.13
CA PRO A 59 -2.73 4.52 3.85
C PRO A 59 -2.48 5.99 4.18
N ASP A 60 -1.64 6.28 5.18
CA ASP A 60 -1.23 7.64 5.54
C ASP A 60 -0.11 8.22 4.67
N GLY A 61 0.41 7.43 3.72
CA GLY A 61 1.51 7.80 2.82
C GLY A 61 2.86 7.99 3.51
N LYS A 62 3.05 7.57 4.77
CA LYS A 62 4.31 7.81 5.47
C LYS A 62 5.36 6.74 5.26
N GLU A 63 4.98 5.56 4.78
CA GLU A 63 5.93 4.49 4.49
C GLU A 63 5.71 3.96 3.07
N ALA A 64 6.83 3.66 2.41
CA ALA A 64 6.88 3.02 1.11
C ALA A 64 7.67 1.72 1.23
N TYR A 65 6.99 0.60 0.94
CA TYR A 65 7.58 -0.74 0.88
C TYR A 65 7.78 -1.10 -0.58
N PHE A 66 8.97 -1.57 -0.95
CA PHE A 66 9.29 -1.90 -2.34
C PHE A 66 10.36 -2.97 -2.42
N VAL A 67 10.36 -3.69 -3.53
CA VAL A 67 11.35 -4.73 -3.80
C VAL A 67 12.63 -4.09 -4.32
N LYS A 68 13.77 -4.50 -3.78
CA LYS A 68 15.09 -4.27 -4.39
C LYS A 68 15.67 -5.61 -4.82
N ASN A 69 16.14 -5.68 -6.07
CA ASN A 69 16.85 -6.86 -6.57
C ASN A 69 18.37 -6.69 -6.40
N ALA A 70 19.06 -7.79 -6.12
CA ALA A 70 20.50 -7.84 -6.31
C ALA A 70 20.84 -7.62 -7.80
N PRO A 71 22.01 -7.06 -8.14
CA PRO A 71 22.38 -6.78 -9.53
C PRO A 71 22.31 -8.00 -10.47
N GLY A 72 22.49 -9.21 -9.93
CA GLY A 72 22.39 -10.47 -10.67
C GLY A 72 20.98 -11.02 -10.86
N PHE A 73 19.95 -10.39 -10.27
CA PHE A 73 18.56 -10.87 -10.24
C PHE A 73 18.37 -12.28 -9.68
N ASP A 74 19.33 -12.77 -8.90
CA ASP A 74 19.31 -14.06 -8.21
C ASP A 74 18.65 -13.97 -6.83
N PHE A 75 18.62 -12.77 -6.26
CA PHE A 75 17.97 -12.47 -4.98
C PHE A 75 17.20 -11.16 -5.03
N TRP A 76 16.06 -11.10 -4.35
CA TRP A 76 15.31 -9.87 -4.12
C TRP A 76 14.56 -9.90 -2.80
N THR A 77 14.45 -8.74 -2.18
CA THR A 77 13.79 -8.61 -0.89
C THR A 77 13.14 -7.25 -0.74
N ILE A 78 12.36 -7.07 0.33
CA ILE A 78 11.54 -5.88 0.54
C ILE A 78 12.28 -4.91 1.46
N PHE A 79 12.40 -3.67 0.98
CA PHE A 79 12.89 -2.54 1.73
C PHE A 79 11.74 -1.60 2.08
N VAL A 80 11.91 -0.84 3.15
CA VAL A 80 11.00 0.22 3.59
C VAL A 80 11.76 1.54 3.65
N SER A 81 11.15 2.59 3.13
CA SER A 81 11.56 3.98 3.34
C SER A 81 10.42 4.74 4.00
N THR A 82 10.76 5.66 4.91
CA THR A 82 9.78 6.50 5.62
C THR A 82 9.86 7.92 5.09
N TRP A 83 8.71 8.56 4.88
CA TRP A 83 8.61 9.98 4.63
C TRP A 83 8.60 10.74 5.96
N ARG A 84 9.67 11.50 6.23
CA ARG A 84 9.76 12.39 7.39
C ARG A 84 10.53 13.65 7.02
N ASP A 85 10.19 14.76 7.67
CA ASP A 85 10.91 16.02 7.50
C ASP A 85 11.07 16.47 6.03
N GLY A 86 10.03 16.23 5.21
CA GLY A 86 9.98 16.62 3.81
C GLY A 86 10.81 15.77 2.84
N HIS A 87 11.30 14.60 3.25
CA HIS A 87 12.08 13.71 2.40
C HIS A 87 11.84 12.22 2.71
N TRP A 88 12.14 11.37 1.72
CA TRP A 88 12.26 9.93 1.92
C TRP A 88 13.58 9.62 2.61
N THR A 89 13.55 8.69 3.55
CA THR A 89 14.75 8.25 4.28
C THR A 89 15.50 7.19 3.51
N GLU A 90 16.77 6.98 3.84
CA GLU A 90 17.52 5.82 3.36
C GLU A 90 16.70 4.52 3.58
N PRO A 91 16.46 3.73 2.52
CA PRO A 91 15.67 2.51 2.64
C PRO A 91 16.38 1.47 3.51
N LYS A 92 15.61 0.78 4.36
CA LYS A 92 16.10 -0.29 5.23
C LYS A 92 15.40 -1.59 4.90
N LEU A 93 16.02 -2.73 5.19
CA LEU A 93 15.35 -4.02 5.10
C LEU A 93 14.06 -3.99 5.95
N ALA A 94 12.93 -4.35 5.35
CA ALA A 94 11.67 -4.40 6.07
C ALA A 94 11.75 -5.45 7.18
N SER A 95 11.20 -5.16 8.36
CA SER A 95 11.35 -6.02 9.55
C SER A 95 10.71 -7.41 9.39
N PHE A 96 9.71 -7.54 8.53
CA PHE A 96 9.07 -8.81 8.18
C PHE A 96 9.76 -9.55 7.04
N ALA A 97 10.66 -8.89 6.30
CA ALA A 97 11.43 -9.55 5.26
C ALA A 97 12.49 -10.43 5.92
N SER A 98 12.57 -11.69 5.49
CA SER A 98 13.49 -12.65 6.08
C SER A 98 14.95 -12.34 5.75
N GLY A 99 15.18 -11.66 4.61
CA GLY A 99 16.49 -11.52 3.99
C GLY A 99 17.10 -12.85 3.52
N GLN A 100 16.37 -13.96 3.62
CA GLN A 100 16.83 -15.31 3.28
C GLN A 100 16.09 -15.92 2.10
N TYR A 101 14.87 -15.47 1.85
CA TYR A 101 14.04 -15.88 0.72
C TYR A 101 13.79 -14.72 -0.22
N ASN A 102 13.37 -15.06 -1.43
CA ASN A 102 12.90 -14.08 -2.39
C ASN A 102 11.54 -13.56 -1.94
N ASP A 103 11.55 -12.36 -1.37
CA ASP A 103 10.41 -11.67 -0.78
C ASP A 103 9.96 -10.55 -1.75
N ALA A 104 8.69 -10.57 -2.17
CA ALA A 104 8.16 -9.72 -3.24
C ALA A 104 6.69 -9.34 -3.04
N ASP A 105 6.18 -8.50 -3.93
CA ASP A 105 4.79 -8.07 -4.00
C ASP A 105 4.23 -7.60 -2.65
N PRO A 106 4.87 -6.62 -1.96
CA PRO A 106 4.30 -6.09 -0.74
C PRO A 106 2.92 -5.51 -1.04
N PHE A 107 1.97 -5.74 -0.14
CA PHE A 107 0.69 -5.05 -0.14
C PHE A 107 0.29 -4.70 1.28
N ILE A 108 -0.50 -3.64 1.42
CA ILE A 108 -0.95 -3.13 2.71
C ILE A 108 -2.46 -3.15 2.72
N THR A 109 -3.04 -3.63 3.83
CA THR A 109 -4.50 -3.62 3.99
C THR A 109 -5.02 -2.19 4.05
N ALA A 110 -6.27 -1.99 3.62
CA ALA A 110 -6.88 -0.65 3.58
C ALA A 110 -6.92 0.04 4.96
N ASP A 111 -7.00 -0.74 6.04
CA ASP A 111 -6.94 -0.25 7.41
C ASP A 111 -5.52 0.05 7.91
N GLY A 112 -4.49 -0.25 7.11
CA GLY A 112 -3.08 -0.03 7.42
C GLY A 112 -2.50 -0.96 8.47
N LYS A 113 -3.25 -1.95 8.96
CA LYS A 113 -2.83 -2.77 10.11
C LYS A 113 -1.99 -3.98 9.74
N HIS A 114 -2.05 -4.42 8.50
CA HIS A 114 -1.35 -5.60 8.04
C HIS A 114 -0.59 -5.31 6.75
N VAL A 115 0.63 -5.84 6.69
CA VAL A 115 1.44 -5.89 5.49
C VAL A 115 1.60 -7.36 5.10
N GLY A 116 1.25 -7.69 3.87
CA GLY A 116 1.47 -9.00 3.28
C GLY A 116 2.54 -8.96 2.19
N LEU A 117 3.09 -10.12 1.88
CA LEU A 117 4.09 -10.31 0.84
C LEU A 117 3.96 -11.70 0.20
N ARG A 118 4.50 -11.85 -1.00
CA ARG A 118 4.83 -13.15 -1.60
C ARG A 118 6.25 -13.52 -1.20
N THR A 119 6.48 -14.76 -0.79
CA THR A 119 7.80 -15.22 -0.34
C THR A 119 8.12 -16.62 -0.84
N SER A 120 9.34 -16.84 -1.32
CA SER A 120 9.79 -18.15 -1.84
C SER A 120 10.22 -19.09 -0.70
N HIS A 121 9.28 -19.53 0.14
CA HIS A 121 9.59 -20.61 1.08
C HIS A 121 9.91 -21.88 0.28
N ARG A 122 11.17 -22.31 0.27
CA ARG A 122 11.48 -23.66 -0.21
C ARG A 122 10.92 -24.63 0.82
N CYS A 123 9.93 -25.42 0.42
CA CYS A 123 9.59 -26.63 1.15
C CYS A 123 10.86 -27.50 1.19
N ARG A 124 11.45 -27.67 2.38
CA ARG A 124 12.56 -28.59 2.58
C ARG A 124 11.96 -30.00 2.49
N VAL A 125 12.00 -30.59 1.30
CA VAL A 125 11.68 -32.01 1.14
C VAL A 125 12.88 -32.75 1.75
N GLY A 126 12.73 -33.15 3.02
CA GLY A 126 13.64 -34.05 3.73
C GLY A 126 13.23 -35.50 3.51
#